data_AF-A0A352NUP1-F1
#
_entry.id   AF-A0A352NUP1-F1
#
_cell.length_a   1.000
_cell.length_b   1.000
_cell.length_c   1.000
_cell.angle_alpha   90.00
_cell.angle_beta   90.00
_cell.angle_gamma   90.00
#
_symmetry.space_group_name_H-M   'P 1'
#
loop_
_entity.id
_entity.type
_entity.pdbx_description
1 polymer ?
#
loop_
_entity_poly.entity_id
_entity_poly.type
_entity_poly.pdbx_seq_one_letter_code
_entity_poly.pdbx_strand_id
1 'polypeptide(L)'
;ITRGALTTFSIANDVAKYFAIIPAIFMAAIPKMQVMNIMELSTPYSAILSALIFNAIIIPLLIPVAMKGVKYKPMKSETLFLRNMFIFGLGGIIAPFVGIKIIDILITPLVRILSLN
;
A
#
# COMPACT_ATOMS: atom_id res chain seq x y z
N ILE A 1 0.63 -22.73 2.71
CA ILE A 1 1.09 -21.79 1.64
C ILE A 1 0.40 -20.44 1.74
N THR A 2 -0.92 -20.39 1.90
CA THR A 2 -1.72 -19.14 2.01
C THR A 2 -1.20 -18.16 3.05
N ARG A 3 -0.79 -18.64 4.23
CA ARG A 3 -0.25 -17.79 5.30
C ARG A 3 1.03 -17.04 4.88
N GLY A 4 2.01 -17.72 4.29
CA GLY A 4 3.27 -17.08 3.85
C GLY A 4 3.08 -16.10 2.69
N ALA A 5 2.17 -16.40 1.76
CA ALA A 5 1.76 -15.47 0.70
C ALA A 5 1.13 -14.20 1.28
N LEU A 6 0.21 -14.35 2.24
CA LEU A 6 -0.43 -13.21 2.92
C LEU A 6 0.59 -12.38 3.70
N THR A 7 1.49 -13.03 4.45
CA THR A 7 2.55 -12.33 5.19
C THR A 7 3.45 -11.53 4.24
N THR A 8 3.84 -12.11 3.10
CA THR A 8 4.67 -11.41 2.10
C THR A 8 3.93 -10.20 1.51
N PHE A 9 2.64 -10.37 1.18
CA PHE A 9 1.79 -9.28 0.72
C PHE A 9 1.66 -8.17 1.77
N SER A 10 1.34 -8.52 3.02
CA SER A 10 1.13 -7.55 4.09
C SER A 10 2.39 -6.75 4.42
N ILE A 11 3.56 -7.42 4.47
CA ILE A 11 4.85 -6.73 4.68
C ILE A 11 5.12 -5.75 3.54
N ALA A 12 4.97 -6.20 2.30
CA ALA A 12 5.21 -5.36 1.13
C ALA A 12 4.23 -4.17 1.08
N ASN A 13 2.99 -4.40 1.51
CA ASN A 13 1.97 -3.38 1.66
C ASN A 13 2.31 -2.33 2.73
N ASP A 14 2.84 -2.76 3.87
CA ASP A 14 3.27 -1.85 4.94
C ASP A 14 4.42 -0.95 4.49
N VAL A 15 5.38 -1.50 3.72
CA VAL A 15 6.47 -0.72 3.11
C VAL A 15 5.91 0.41 2.24
N ALA A 16 4.95 0.12 1.35
CA ALA A 16 4.34 1.13 0.51
C ALA A 16 3.64 2.23 1.32
N LYS A 17 2.96 1.87 2.41
CA LYS A 17 2.32 2.87 3.28
C LYS A 17 3.31 3.79 3.97
N TYR A 18 4.49 3.31 4.33
CA TYR A 18 5.54 4.17 4.89
C TYR A 18 6.01 5.23 3.88
N PHE A 19 6.07 4.91 2.59
CA PHE A 19 6.35 5.90 1.54
C PHE A 19 5.27 6.96 1.38
N ALA A 20 4.01 6.68 1.76
CA ALA A 20 2.95 7.68 1.75
C ALA A 20 2.98 8.56 3.02
N ILE A 21 3.13 7.93 4.19
CA ILE A 21 2.93 8.58 5.49
C ILE A 21 4.17 9.36 5.96
N ILE A 22 5.38 8.81 5.81
CA ILE A 22 6.59 9.44 6.34
C ILE A 22 6.82 10.82 5.70
N PRO A 23 6.77 10.97 4.35
CA PRO A 23 6.90 12.30 3.74
C PRO A 23 5.81 13.25 4.22
N ALA A 24 4.56 12.78 4.33
CA ALA A 24 3.43 13.60 4.77
C ALA A 24 3.66 14.20 6.17
N ILE A 25 4.06 13.38 7.14
CA ILE A 25 4.26 13.85 8.52
C ILE A 25 5.47 14.78 8.64
N PHE A 26 6.56 14.48 7.92
CA PHE A 26 7.84 15.16 8.12
C PHE A 26 8.14 16.29 7.15
N MET A 27 7.42 16.44 6.03
CA MET A 27 7.70 17.52 5.05
C MET A 27 7.59 18.92 5.65
N ALA A 28 6.70 19.12 6.65
CA ALA A 28 6.57 20.41 7.33
C ALA A 28 7.81 20.78 8.18
N ALA A 29 8.47 19.78 8.78
CA ALA A 29 9.65 19.97 9.62
C ALA A 29 10.97 19.81 8.86
N ILE A 30 10.98 18.97 7.82
CA ILE A 30 12.16 18.59 7.03
C ILE A 30 11.77 18.63 5.55
N PRO A 31 11.91 19.79 4.88
CA PRO A 31 11.55 19.95 3.47
C PRO A 31 12.26 18.95 2.53
N LYS A 32 13.47 18.51 2.90
CA LYS A 32 14.21 17.47 2.15
C LYS A 32 13.47 16.13 2.05
N MET A 33 12.48 15.86 2.91
CA MET A 33 11.66 14.65 2.83
C MET A 33 10.71 14.63 1.63
N GLN A 34 10.56 15.74 0.91
CA GLN A 34 9.79 15.79 -0.33
C GLN A 34 10.36 14.82 -1.40
N VAL A 35 11.67 14.53 -1.37
CA VAL A 35 12.31 13.55 -2.26
C VAL A 35 11.77 12.12 -2.04
N MET A 36 11.28 11.83 -0.83
CA MET A 36 10.66 10.53 -0.53
C MET A 36 9.17 10.48 -0.89
N ASN A 37 8.55 11.59 -1.33
CA ASN A 37 7.20 11.59 -1.86
C ASN A 37 7.18 10.98 -3.29
N ILE A 38 7.54 9.70 -3.38
CA ILE A 38 7.59 8.94 -4.64
C ILE A 38 6.21 8.89 -5.31
N MET A 39 5.14 8.92 -4.50
CA MET A 39 3.76 8.92 -4.99
C MET A 39 3.27 10.31 -5.43
N GLU A 40 4.04 11.38 -5.24
CA GLU A 40 3.65 12.76 -5.53
C GLU A 40 2.26 13.11 -4.97
N LEU A 41 2.00 12.76 -3.71
CA LEU A 41 0.72 13.03 -3.05
C LEU A 41 0.53 14.53 -2.83
N SER A 42 -0.72 14.99 -2.94
CA SER A 42 -1.05 16.41 -3.13
C SER A 42 -0.80 17.25 -1.88
N THR A 43 -1.21 16.76 -0.72
CA THR A 43 -1.00 17.44 0.58
C THR A 43 -0.68 16.41 1.68
N PRO A 44 -0.01 16.81 2.78
CA PRO A 44 0.17 15.95 3.94
C PRO A 44 -1.13 15.33 4.46
N TYR A 45 -2.20 16.14 4.52
CA TYR A 45 -3.49 15.69 5.02
C TYR A 45 -4.15 14.66 4.09
N SER A 46 -4.17 14.92 2.78
CA SER A 46 -4.72 13.99 1.78
C SER A 46 -3.92 12.69 1.71
N ALA A 47 -2.59 12.75 1.87
CA ALA A 47 -1.74 11.57 1.91
C ALA A 47 -2.09 10.62 3.07
N ILE A 48 -2.24 11.16 4.29
CA ILE A 48 -2.60 10.39 5.47
C ILE A 48 -4.02 9.81 5.31
N LEU A 49 -4.97 10.65 4.86
CA LEU A 49 -6.35 10.23 4.67
C LEU A 49 -6.47 9.13 3.61
N SER A 50 -5.75 9.24 2.49
CA SER A 50 -5.70 8.23 1.44
C SER A 50 -5.13 6.92 1.92
N ALA A 51 -4.04 6.95 2.70
CA ALA A 51 -3.44 5.75 3.27
C ALA A 51 -4.37 5.04 4.26
N LEU A 52 -5.12 5.79 5.07
CA LEU A 52 -6.12 5.26 6.00
C LEU A 52 -7.31 4.62 5.26
N ILE A 53 -7.86 5.30 4.25
CA ILE A 53 -8.96 4.78 3.44
C ILE A 53 -8.51 3.50 2.70
N PHE A 54 -7.30 3.51 2.13
CA PHE A 54 -6.76 2.33 1.47
C PHE A 54 -6.67 1.14 2.44
N ASN A 55 -6.19 1.33 3.67
CA ASN A 55 -6.17 0.29 4.69
C ASN A 55 -7.57 -0.26 5.01
N ALA A 56 -8.56 0.62 5.12
CA ALA A 56 -9.95 0.25 5.39
C ALA A 56 -10.54 -0.62 4.25
N ILE A 57 -10.08 -0.45 3.01
CA ILE A 57 -10.52 -1.22 1.84
C ILE A 57 -9.73 -2.52 1.69
N ILE A 58 -8.40 -2.48 1.83
CA ILE A 58 -7.54 -3.62 1.51
C ILE A 58 -7.70 -4.76 2.51
N ILE A 59 -7.93 -4.47 3.80
CA ILE A 59 -8.10 -5.50 4.83
C ILE A 59 -9.31 -6.40 4.54
N PRO A 60 -10.53 -5.87 4.33
CA PRO A 60 -11.69 -6.68 3.91
C PRO A 60 -11.45 -7.49 2.63
N LEU A 61 -10.75 -6.93 1.64
CA LEU A 61 -10.46 -7.62 0.38
C LEU A 61 -9.49 -8.81 0.57
N LEU A 62 -8.56 -8.72 1.52
CA LEU A 62 -7.60 -9.78 1.81
C LEU A 62 -8.19 -10.92 2.64
N ILE A 63 -9.23 -10.68 3.44
CA ILE A 63 -9.86 -11.71 4.28
C ILE A 63 -10.34 -12.92 3.44
N PRO A 64 -11.13 -12.76 2.36
CA PRO A 64 -11.53 -13.87 1.51
C PRO A 64 -10.35 -14.62 0.87
N VAL A 65 -9.28 -13.91 0.50
CA VAL A 65 -8.06 -14.49 -0.08
C VAL A 65 -7.34 -15.37 0.95
N ALA A 66 -7.28 -14.91 2.20
CA ALA A 66 -6.74 -15.67 3.31
C ALA A 66 -7.56 -16.94 3.61
N MET A 67 -8.90 -16.85 3.50
CA MET A 67 -9.82 -17.95 3.78
C MET A 67 -9.88 -18.99 2.67
N LYS A 68 -9.90 -18.59 1.38
CA LYS A 68 -10.04 -19.53 0.24
C LYS A 68 -8.80 -20.39 0.00
N GLY A 69 -7.63 -19.99 0.50
CA GLY A 69 -6.40 -20.72 0.26
C GLY A 69 -5.83 -20.48 -1.13
N VAL A 70 -4.50 -20.46 -1.26
CA VAL A 70 -3.85 -20.40 -2.59
C VAL A 70 -3.78 -21.82 -3.15
N LYS A 71 -4.33 -22.04 -4.35
CA LYS A 71 -4.28 -23.35 -5.04
C LYS A 71 -2.83 -23.83 -5.15
N TYR A 72 -2.53 -24.93 -4.46
CA TYR A 72 -1.21 -25.54 -4.49
C TYR A 72 -0.96 -26.22 -5.84
N LYS A 73 0.17 -25.90 -6.46
CA LYS A 73 0.74 -26.72 -7.54
C LYS A 73 2.02 -27.36 -7.01
N PRO A 74 2.19 -28.69 -7.09
CA PRO A 74 3.42 -29.34 -6.63
C PRO A 74 4.60 -28.84 -7.46
N MET A 75 5.53 -28.15 -6.80
CA MET A 75 6.76 -27.59 -7.36
C MET A 75 7.86 -27.70 -6.30
N LYS A 76 9.14 -27.61 -6.70
CA LYS A 76 10.27 -27.57 -5.74
C LYS A 76 10.10 -26.38 -4.79
N SER A 77 10.42 -26.57 -3.50
CA SER A 77 10.20 -25.57 -2.45
C SER A 77 10.79 -24.19 -2.77
N GLU A 78 11.97 -24.16 -3.39
CA GLU A 78 12.64 -22.92 -3.82
C GLU A 78 11.87 -22.19 -4.93
N THR A 79 11.44 -22.92 -5.98
CA THR A 79 10.63 -22.34 -7.07
C THR A 79 9.26 -21.85 -6.59
N LEU A 80 8.68 -22.51 -5.59
CA LEU A 80 7.42 -22.09 -4.97
C LEU A 80 7.61 -20.82 -4.13
N PHE A 81 8.71 -20.72 -3.37
CA PHE A 81 9.05 -19.53 -2.59
C PHE A 81 9.24 -18.31 -3.49
N LEU A 82 10.10 -18.42 -4.51
CA LEU A 82 10.35 -17.33 -5.46
C LEU A 82 9.07 -16.87 -6.15
N ARG A 83 8.23 -17.81 -6.60
CA ARG A 83 6.96 -17.48 -7.25
C ARG A 83 5.99 -16.75 -6.32
N ASN A 84 5.90 -17.17 -5.05
CA ASN A 84 5.05 -16.49 -4.08
C ASN A 84 5.59 -15.10 -3.75
N MET A 85 6.90 -14.96 -3.57
CA MET A 85 7.54 -13.67 -3.31
C MET A 85 7.35 -12.71 -4.50
N PHE A 86 7.45 -13.20 -5.73
CA PHE A 86 7.24 -12.39 -6.92
C PHE A 86 5.78 -11.94 -7.05
N ILE A 87 4.82 -12.86 -6.94
CA ILE A 87 3.39 -12.53 -7.12
C ILE A 87 2.86 -11.69 -5.96
N PHE A 88 3.01 -12.16 -4.72
CA PHE A 88 2.45 -11.50 -3.55
C PHE A 88 3.30 -10.35 -3.05
N GLY A 89 4.62 -10.39 -3.24
CA GLY A 89 5.50 -9.27 -2.91
C GLY A 89 5.33 -8.11 -3.89
N LEU A 90 5.44 -8.34 -5.21
CA LEU A 90 5.21 -7.26 -6.17
C LEU A 90 3.76 -6.79 -6.15
N GLY A 91 2.79 -7.70 -6.05
CA GLY A 91 1.38 -7.33 -5.86
C GLY A 91 1.17 -6.48 -4.61
N GLY A 92 1.85 -6.82 -3.51
CA GLY A 92 1.80 -6.06 -2.26
C GLY A 92 2.50 -4.70 -2.31
N ILE A 93 3.40 -4.45 -3.27
CA ILE A 93 3.97 -3.11 -3.51
C ILE A 93 3.09 -2.31 -4.46
N ILE A 94 2.73 -2.89 -5.61
CA ILE A 94 2.03 -2.18 -6.69
C ILE A 94 0.61 -1.77 -6.25
N ALA A 95 -0.13 -2.68 -5.61
CA ALA A 95 -1.50 -2.43 -5.19
C ALA A 95 -1.67 -1.19 -4.31
N PRO A 96 -0.91 -1.01 -3.20
CA PRO A 96 -1.00 0.19 -2.39
C PRO A 96 -0.49 1.45 -3.08
N PHE A 97 0.59 1.38 -3.87
CA PHE A 97 1.07 2.57 -4.60
C PHE A 97 -0.01 3.13 -5.52
N VAL A 98 -0.64 2.25 -6.31
CA VAL A 98 -1.71 2.65 -7.23
C VAL A 98 -2.97 3.03 -6.46
N GLY A 99 -3.36 2.22 -5.47
CA GLY A 99 -4.59 2.44 -4.70
C GLY A 99 -4.58 3.74 -3.90
N ILE A 100 -3.49 4.03 -3.17
CA ILE A 100 -3.34 5.26 -2.39
C ILE A 100 -3.35 6.47 -3.34
N LYS A 101 -2.64 6.41 -4.48
CA LYS A 101 -2.63 7.52 -5.44
C LYS A 101 -4.01 7.78 -6.05
N ILE A 102 -4.75 6.74 -6.41
CA ILE A 102 -6.11 6.89 -6.93
C ILE A 102 -7.01 7.54 -5.86
N ILE A 103 -6.94 7.07 -4.62
CA ILE A 103 -7.71 7.66 -3.52
C ILE A 103 -7.32 9.13 -3.31
N ASP A 104 -6.02 9.46 -3.34
CA ASP A 104 -5.51 10.83 -3.20
C ASP A 104 -6.10 11.76 -4.25
N ILE A 105 -6.07 11.34 -5.51
CA ILE A 105 -6.64 12.11 -6.63
C ILE A 105 -8.15 12.33 -6.43
N LEU A 106 -8.88 11.33 -5.94
CA LEU A 106 -10.33 11.42 -5.72
C LEU A 106 -10.68 12.34 -4.54
N ILE A 107 -9.92 12.33 -3.46
CA ILE A 107 -10.23 13.11 -2.26
C ILE A 107 -9.63 14.51 -2.28
N THR A 108 -8.56 14.76 -3.03
CA THR A 108 -7.86 16.06 -3.08
C THR A 108 -8.80 17.24 -3.40
N PRO A 109 -9.73 17.15 -4.38
CA PRO A 109 -10.68 18.23 -4.63
C PRO A 109 -11.55 18.55 -3.41
N LEU A 110 -12.03 17.52 -2.70
CA LEU A 110 -12.85 17.67 -1.50
C LEU A 110 -12.05 18.28 -0.35
N VAL A 111 -10.82 17.79 -0.14
CA VAL A 111 -9.90 18.26 0.90
C VAL A 111 -9.56 19.75 0.70
N ARG A 112 -9.34 20.19 -0.55
CA ARG A 112 -9.10 21.60 -0.88
C ARG A 112 -10.31 22.49 -0.62
N ILE A 113 -11.53 22.02 -0.94
CA ILE A 113 -12.77 22.76 -0.65
C ILE A 113 -12.93 22.96 0.87
N LEU A 114 -12.59 21.95 1.66
CA LEU A 114 -12.61 22.01 3.12
C LEU A 114 -11.47 22.83 3.72
N SER A 115 -10.62 23.46 2.90
CA SER A 115 -9.46 24.26 3.33
C SER A 115 -8.46 23.48 4.21
N LEU A 116 -8.37 22.16 4.02
CA LEU A 116 -7.44 21.29 4.72
C LEU A 116 -6.19 21.12 3.85
N ASN A 117 -5.10 21.82 4.17
CA ASN A 117 -3.81 21.72 3.47
C ASN A 117 -2.78 21.03 4.34
#